data_AF-A0A3D0KPA1-F1
#
_entry.id   AF-A0A3D0KPA1-F1
#
_cell.length_a   1.000
_cell.length_b   1.000
_cell.length_c   1.000
_cell.angle_alpha   90.00
_cell.angle_beta   90.00
_cell.angle_gamma   90.00
#
_symmetry.space_group_name_H-M   'P 1'
#
loop_
_entity.id
_entity.type
_entity.pdbx_description
1 polymer ?
#
loop_
_entity_poly.entity_id
_entity_poly.type
_entity_poly.pdbx_seq_one_letter_code
_entity_poly.pdbx_strand_id
1 'polypeptide(L)' 'MEFKHIEYFIETARHKSISKAAESLFISQQALSRCIKNIESEVPGARFIIL' A
#
# COMPACT_ATOMS: atom_id res chain seq x y z
N MET A 1 7.99 6.61 -8.30
CA MET A 1 8.18 5.91 -7.00
C MET A 1 9.31 6.48 -6.14
N GLU A 2 9.08 6.58 -4.82
CA GLU A 2 10.10 6.77 -3.77
C GLU A 2 10.25 5.47 -2.95
N PHE A 3 11.38 5.27 -2.24
CA PHE A 3 11.65 4.06 -1.44
C PHE A 3 10.52 3.73 -0.44
N LYS A 4 9.92 4.76 0.16
CA LYS A 4 8.82 4.64 1.12
C LYS A 4 7.55 4.00 0.54
N HIS A 5 7.32 4.15 -0.76
CA HIS A 5 6.19 3.52 -1.45
C HIS A 5 6.35 1.99 -1.51
N ILE A 6 7.59 1.52 -1.66
CA ILE A 6 7.90 0.08 -1.69
C ILE A 6 7.70 -0.53 -0.30
N GLU A 7 8.12 0.17 0.76
CA GLU A 7 7.86 -0.25 2.15
C GLU A 7 6.35 -0.37 2.42
N TYR A 8 5.58 0.64 2.03
CA TYR A 8 4.12 0.65 2.18
C TYR A 8 3.45 -0.52 1.46
N PHE A 9 3.95 -0.84 0.27
CA PHE A 9 3.48 -1.96 -0.52
C PHE A 9 3.81 -3.31 0.14
N ILE A 10 5.05 -3.50 0.61
CA ILE A 10 5.47 -4.73 1.30
C ILE A 10 4.66 -4.97 2.57
N GLU A 11 4.47 -3.94 3.38
CA GLU A 11 3.68 -4.06 4.62
C GLU A 11 2.20 -4.33 4.32
N THR A 12 1.64 -3.70 3.29
CA THR A 12 0.26 -4.00 2.85
C THR A 12 0.13 -5.45 2.38
N ALA A 13 1.11 -5.98 1.64
CA ALA A 13 1.16 -7.36 1.20
C ALA A 13 1.29 -8.35 2.35
N ARG A 14 2.09 -8.02 3.38
CA ARG A 14 2.27 -8.83 4.58
C ARG A 14 0.98 -8.96 5.37
N HIS A 15 0.28 -7.85 5.59
CA HIS A 15 -0.93 -7.84 6.42
C HIS A 15 -2.19 -8.29 5.68
N LYS A 16 -2.16 -8.32 4.34
CA LYS A 16 -3.33 -8.54 3.48
C LYS A 16 -4.53 -7.67 3.88
N SER A 17 -4.25 -6.45 4.34
CA SER A 17 -5.25 -5.52 4.85
C SER A 17 -4.64 -4.13 4.94
N ILE A 18 -5.23 -3.16 4.24
CA ILE A 18 -4.84 -1.74 4.30
C ILE A 18 -4.96 -1.23 5.74
N SER A 19 -6.02 -1.63 6.46
CA SER A 19 -6.26 -1.19 7.83
C SER A 19 -5.15 -1.60 8.79
N LYS A 20 -4.76 -2.88 8.77
CA LYS A 20 -3.69 -3.41 9.63
C LYS A 20 -2.31 -2.89 9.23
N ALA A 21 -2.05 -2.73 7.94
CA ALA A 21 -0.79 -2.17 7.45
C ALA A 21 -0.64 -0.68 7.83
N ALA A 22 -1.71 0.12 7.71
CA ALA A 22 -1.68 1.52 8.10
C ALA A 22 -1.41 1.69 9.61
N GLU A 23 -2.02 0.82 10.43
CA GLU A 23 -1.76 0.77 11.87
C GLU A 23 -0.30 0.40 12.18
N SER A 24 0.26 -0.63 11.51
CA SER A 24 1.67 -1.03 11.68
C SER A 24 2.66 0.03 11.17
N LEU A 25 2.28 0.83 10.17
CA LEU A 25 3.09 1.90 9.60
C LEU A 25 2.90 3.24 10.34
N PHE A 26 2.01 3.30 11.33
CA PHE A 26 1.64 4.52 12.06
C PHE A 26 1.18 5.66 11.12
N ILE A 27 0.41 5.32 10.09
CA ILE A 27 -0.17 6.29 9.14
C ILE A 27 -1.68 6.12 9.00
N SER A 28 -2.34 7.08 8.35
CA SER A 28 -3.76 6.92 8.05
C SER A 28 -4.00 5.91 6.93
N GLN A 29 -5.10 5.18 7.02
CA GLN A 29 -5.55 4.24 5.99
C GLN A 29 -5.75 4.93 4.64
N GLN A 30 -6.23 6.20 4.64
CA GLN A 30 -6.44 6.96 3.40
C GLN A 30 -5.09 7.29 2.72
N ALA A 31 -4.07 7.64 3.50
CA ALA A 31 -2.73 7.90 2.97
C ALA A 31 -2.13 6.63 2.35
N LEU A 32 -2.25 5.49 3.04
CA LEU A 32 -1.78 4.21 2.53
C LEU A 32 -2.54 3.81 1.27
N SER A 33 -3.87 3.86 1.27
CA SER A 33 -4.72 3.52 0.12
C SER A 33 -4.36 4.35 -1.12
N ARG A 34 -4.18 5.67 -0.96
CA ARG A 34 -3.76 6.55 -2.07
C ARG A 34 -2.39 6.18 -2.60
N CYS A 35 -1.45 5.85 -1.72
CA CYS A 35 -0.10 5.44 -2.10
C CYS A 35 -0.10 4.12 -2.88
N ILE A 36 -0.82 3.09 -2.39
CA ILE A 36 -0.99 1.82 -3.09
C ILE A 36 -1.61 2.03 -4.46
N LYS A 37 -2.72 2.77 -4.57
CA LYS A 37 -3.37 3.06 -5.85
C LYS A 37 -2.43 3.74 -6.86
N ASN A 38 -1.56 4.64 -6.40
CA ASN A 38 -0.56 5.26 -7.26
C ASN A 38 0.47 4.22 -7.76
N ILE A 39 0.95 3.33 -6.90
CA ILE A 39 1.87 2.24 -7.29
C ILE A 39 1.22 1.31 -8.32
N GLU A 40 -0.04 0.91 -8.10
CA GLU A 40 -0.78 0.07 -9.05
C GLU A 40 -0.98 0.74 -10.42
N SER A 41 -1.11 2.07 -10.44
CA SER A 41 -1.20 2.83 -11.69
C SER A 41 0.13 2.97 -12.43
N GLU A 42 1.25 2.95 -11.72
CA GLU A 42 2.60 3.03 -12.29
C GLU A 42 3.08 1.66 -12.83
N VAL A 43 2.54 0.55 -12.32
CA VAL A 43 2.97 -0.81 -12.66
C VAL A 43 1.81 -1.61 -13.28
N PRO A 44 1.74 -1.68 -14.62
CA PRO A 44 0.77 -2.52 -15.31
C PRO A 44 0.85 -3.98 -14.85
N GLY A 45 -0.21 -4.47 -14.19
CA GLY A 45 -0.30 -5.85 -13.69
C GLY A 45 -0.12 -6.02 -12.18
N ALA A 46 0.36 -5.00 -11.46
CA ALA A 46 0.35 -4.98 -10.00
C ALA A 46 -1.05 -4.57 -9.51
N ARG A 47 -2.03 -5.47 -9.56
CA ARG A 47 -3.33 -5.29 -8.87
C ARG A 47 -3.30 -6.03 -7.54
N PHE A 48 -3.27 -5.29 -6.45
CA PHE A 48 -3.54 -5.80 -5.12
C PHE A 48 -5.05 -5.87 -4.93
N ILE A 49 -5.59 -7.09 -5.03
CA ILE A 49 -7.00 -7.38 -4.74
C ILE A 49 -7.16 -7.39 -3.21
N ILE A 50 -7.06 -6.23 -2.60
CA ILE A 50 -7.38 -6.01 -1.18
C ILE A 50 -7.95 -4.60 -1.02
N LEU A 51 -9.07 -4.39 -1.71
CA LEU A 51 -10.08 -3.39 -1.36
C LEU A 51 -11.30 -4.14 -0.84
#